data_AF-A0A972W4A6-F1
#
_entry.id   AF-A0A972W4A6-F1
#
_cell.length_a   1.000
_cell.length_b   1.000
_cell.length_c   1.000
_cell.angle_alpha   90.00
_cell.angle_beta   90.00
_cell.angle_gamma   90.00
#
_symmetry.space_group_name_H-M   'P 1'
#
loop_
_entity.id
_entity.type
_entity.pdbx_description
1 polymer ?
#
loop_
_entity_poly.entity_id
_entity_poly.type
_entity_poly.pdbx_seq_one_letter_code
_entity_poly.pdbx_strand_id
1 'polypeptide(L)'
;MNKIKSHFWYNKRQRNGIFFLLIIIVTLQSVFFFFDFSSEEIVDFSTNEIILFQNEMDSLQTKELDNEISKIYPFNPNFITDYKGYQLGLSIQEIDKLNSFRKSGNYINSVKQFQEVTGGSDSLINVISPYFKFPAWVTSNNTNSETKSIINTKTTIVIQDINLAKASDLRIVNGIGEKLADRIIDYRTKLQGFSFNSQLYEVWNLDKGLVDKILLYFEVKESPIIQKVNINEATFKQILAIVYIDYELTKKIVNYRDEVAEIQLIDELKKIEGFPIEKFDRISLYLGTK
;
A
#
# COMPACT_ATOMS: atom_id res chain seq x y z
N MET A 1 -38.10 45.09 35.69
CA MET A 1 -39.23 44.15 35.51
C MET A 1 -39.72 44.24 34.07
N ASN A 2 -39.20 43.37 33.20
CA ASN A 2 -39.55 43.36 31.78
C ASN A 2 -40.84 42.55 31.58
N LYS A 3 -41.87 43.21 31.04
CA LYS A 3 -43.15 42.60 30.66
C LYS A 3 -42.92 41.68 29.45
N ILE A 4 -42.95 40.37 29.66
CA ILE A 4 -43.04 39.39 28.57
C ILE A 4 -44.42 39.58 27.91
N LYS A 5 -44.44 40.07 26.67
CA LYS A 5 -45.67 40.14 25.87
C LYS A 5 -45.95 38.75 25.28
N SER A 6 -47.17 38.24 25.47
CA SER A 6 -47.61 36.96 24.92
C SER A 6 -47.55 36.98 23.38
N HIS A 7 -46.82 36.04 22.78
CA HIS A 7 -46.68 35.88 21.32
C HIS A 7 -47.92 35.29 20.63
N PHE A 8 -49.00 35.03 21.38
CA PHE A 8 -50.24 34.46 20.88
C PHE A 8 -51.35 35.51 20.77
N TRP A 9 -51.23 36.43 19.82
CA TRP A 9 -52.32 37.34 19.46
C TRP A 9 -52.86 36.99 18.07
N TYR A 10 -53.62 35.90 18.00
CA TYR A 10 -54.31 35.51 16.77
C TYR A 10 -55.65 36.24 16.67
N ASN A 11 -55.92 36.86 15.51
CA ASN A 11 -57.23 37.44 15.25
C ASN A 11 -58.29 36.31 15.11
N LYS A 12 -59.56 36.60 15.38
CA LYS A 12 -60.68 35.65 15.38
C LYS A 12 -60.72 34.77 14.11
N ARG A 13 -60.36 35.33 12.95
CA ARG A 13 -60.26 34.61 11.68
C ARG A 13 -59.16 33.55 11.66
N GLN A 14 -57.97 33.86 12.18
CA GLN A 14 -56.83 32.92 12.23
C GLN A 14 -57.12 31.75 13.18
N ARG A 15 -57.73 32.03 14.34
CA ARG A 15 -58.15 30.97 15.27
C ARG A 15 -59.16 30.03 14.64
N ASN A 16 -60.17 30.57 13.94
CA ASN A 16 -61.15 29.75 13.24
C ASN A 16 -60.51 28.91 12.12
N GLY A 17 -59.51 29.45 11.41
CA GLY A 17 -58.76 28.70 10.40
C GLY A 17 -57.98 27.52 10.99
N ILE A 18 -57.32 27.72 12.13
CA ILE A 18 -56.60 26.64 12.84
C ILE A 18 -57.57 25.53 13.28
N PHE A 19 -58.72 25.90 13.86
CA PHE A 19 -59.74 24.91 14.25
C PHE A 19 -60.29 24.13 13.05
N PHE A 20 -60.53 24.80 11.92
CA PHE A 20 -60.99 24.14 10.70
C PHE A 20 -59.96 23.15 10.15
N LEU A 21 -58.68 23.53 10.14
CA LEU A 21 -57.59 22.65 9.70
C LEU A 21 -57.43 21.43 10.62
N LEU A 22 -57.57 21.63 11.93
CA LEU A 22 -57.58 20.53 12.91
C LEU A 22 -58.71 19.54 12.65
N ILE A 23 -59.91 20.04 12.34
CA ILE A 23 -61.04 19.17 11.98
C ILE A 23 -60.69 18.35 10.75
N ILE A 24 -60.18 18.95 9.67
CA ILE A 24 -59.79 18.23 8.44
C ILE A 24 -58.80 17.11 8.72
N ILE A 25 -57.77 17.37 9.53
CA ILE A 25 -56.76 16.37 9.88
C ILE A 25 -57.40 15.18 10.61
N VAL A 26 -58.27 15.45 11.59
CA VAL A 26 -58.98 14.40 12.34
C VAL A 26 -59.93 13.60 11.44
N THR A 27 -60.59 14.25 10.48
CA THR A 27 -61.46 13.55 9.52
C THR A 27 -60.65 12.63 8.61
N LEU A 28 -59.51 13.09 8.09
CA LEU A 28 -58.63 12.28 7.24
C LEU A 28 -58.07 11.07 8.01
N GLN A 29 -57.64 11.28 9.26
CA GLN A 29 -57.17 10.18 10.11
C GLN A 29 -58.28 9.18 10.41
N SER A 30 -59.51 9.65 10.65
CA SER A 30 -60.67 8.77 10.80
C SER A 30 -60.94 7.96 9.55
N VAL A 31 -60.90 8.59 8.35
CA VAL A 31 -61.07 7.86 7.09
C VAL A 31 -60.02 6.78 6.92
N PHE A 32 -58.75 7.09 7.19
CA PHE A 32 -57.68 6.09 7.08
C PHE A 32 -57.80 4.95 8.11
N PHE A 33 -58.36 5.22 9.29
CA PHE A 33 -58.58 4.20 10.32
C PHE A 33 -59.80 3.31 10.05
N PHE A 34 -60.88 3.87 9.49
CA PHE A 34 -62.13 3.14 9.27
C PHE A 34 -62.25 2.50 7.89
N PHE A 35 -61.49 2.95 6.90
CA PHE A 35 -61.47 2.35 5.58
C PHE A 35 -60.18 1.56 5.38
N ASP A 36 -60.33 0.26 5.19
CA ASP A 36 -59.21 -0.61 4.80
C ASP A 36 -58.94 -0.42 3.31
N PHE A 37 -57.80 0.18 2.98
CA PHE A 37 -57.34 0.38 1.61
C PHE A 37 -56.47 -0.77 1.12
N SER A 38 -56.30 -1.85 1.91
CA SER A 38 -55.58 -3.03 1.48
C SER A 38 -56.44 -3.84 0.49
N SER A 39 -56.00 -3.90 -0.77
CA SER A 39 -56.52 -4.87 -1.72
C SER A 39 -55.77 -6.19 -1.50
N GLU A 40 -56.39 -7.15 -0.82
CA GLU A 40 -55.90 -8.53 -0.80
C GLU A 40 -56.20 -9.19 -2.16
N GLU A 41 -55.41 -8.89 -3.18
CA GLU A 41 -55.30 -9.81 -4.32
C GLU A 41 -54.47 -11.01 -3.87
N ILE A 42 -55.15 -12.14 -3.66
CA ILE A 42 -54.51 -13.42 -3.39
C ILE A 42 -53.86 -13.89 -4.69
N VAL A 43 -52.56 -13.61 -4.86
CA VAL A 43 -51.78 -14.13 -5.99
C VAL A 43 -51.58 -15.64 -5.79
N ASP A 44 -52.23 -16.44 -6.63
CA ASP A 44 -52.03 -17.88 -6.68
C ASP A 44 -50.59 -18.18 -7.16
N PHE A 45 -49.74 -18.63 -6.24
CA PHE A 45 -48.32 -18.91 -6.49
C PHE A 45 -48.07 -20.13 -7.41
N SER A 46 -49.13 -20.78 -7.92
CA SER A 46 -49.04 -21.99 -8.74
C SER A 46 -49.23 -21.78 -10.25
N THR A 47 -49.18 -20.54 -10.74
CA THR A 47 -49.26 -20.29 -12.18
C THR A 47 -48.00 -20.80 -12.88
N ASN A 48 -48.18 -21.51 -14.01
CA ASN A 48 -47.07 -21.93 -14.88
C ASN A 48 -46.14 -20.77 -15.23
N GLU A 49 -46.63 -19.52 -15.25
CA GLU A 49 -45.84 -18.32 -15.45
C GLU A 49 -44.80 -18.09 -14.35
N ILE A 50 -45.14 -18.31 -13.07
CA ILE A 50 -44.18 -18.21 -11.96
C ILE A 50 -43.13 -19.31 -12.07
N ILE A 51 -43.51 -20.54 -12.44
CA ILE A 51 -42.56 -21.64 -12.63
C ILE A 51 -41.64 -21.37 -13.83
N LEU A 52 -42.17 -20.85 -14.93
CA LEU A 52 -41.39 -20.45 -16.10
C LEU A 52 -40.44 -19.31 -15.77
N PHE A 53 -40.92 -18.31 -15.01
CA PHE A 53 -40.10 -17.21 -14.53
C PHE A 53 -39.01 -17.69 -13.57
N GLN A 54 -39.33 -18.61 -12.66
CA GLN A 54 -38.36 -19.23 -11.75
C GLN A 54 -37.28 -19.97 -12.55
N ASN A 55 -37.68 -20.78 -13.53
CA ASN A 55 -36.74 -21.50 -14.41
C ASN A 55 -35.89 -20.55 -15.26
N GLU A 56 -36.46 -19.44 -15.72
CA GLU A 56 -35.73 -18.38 -16.42
C GLU A 56 -34.73 -17.72 -15.46
N MET A 57 -35.13 -17.41 -14.24
CA MET A 57 -34.25 -16.85 -13.23
C MET A 57 -33.11 -17.79 -12.85
N ASP A 58 -33.39 -19.08 -12.67
CA ASP A 58 -32.39 -20.11 -12.38
C ASP A 58 -31.42 -20.29 -13.57
N SER A 59 -31.93 -20.20 -14.81
CA SER A 59 -31.12 -20.22 -16.04
C SER A 59 -30.24 -18.97 -16.18
N LEU A 60 -30.74 -17.80 -15.78
CA LEU A 60 -29.97 -16.56 -15.76
C LEU A 60 -28.90 -16.59 -14.66
N GLN A 61 -29.24 -17.10 -13.47
CA GLN A 61 -28.32 -17.23 -12.35
C GLN A 61 -27.18 -18.21 -12.69
N THR A 62 -27.49 -19.34 -13.35
CA THR A 62 -26.46 -20.28 -13.82
C THR A 62 -25.59 -19.67 -14.91
N LYS A 63 -26.16 -18.94 -15.88
CA LYS A 63 -25.36 -18.19 -16.88
C LYS A 63 -24.52 -17.09 -16.25
N GLU A 64 -25.00 -16.43 -15.20
CA GLU A 64 -24.26 -15.39 -14.49
C GLU A 64 -23.13 -15.99 -13.66
N LEU A 65 -23.36 -17.12 -13.00
CA LEU A 65 -22.31 -17.94 -12.35
C LEU A 65 -21.27 -18.43 -13.37
N ASP A 66 -21.69 -18.93 -14.53
CA ASP A 66 -20.79 -19.33 -15.61
C ASP A 66 -19.97 -18.14 -16.16
N ASN A 67 -20.59 -16.95 -16.23
CA ASN A 67 -19.92 -15.71 -16.60
C ASN A 67 -18.97 -15.20 -15.50
N GLU A 68 -19.25 -15.43 -14.23
CA GLU A 68 -18.34 -15.12 -13.11
C GLU A 68 -17.15 -16.10 -13.07
N ILE A 69 -17.37 -17.39 -13.34
CA ILE A 69 -16.31 -18.40 -13.51
C ILE A 69 -15.45 -18.06 -14.75
N SER A 70 -16.06 -17.51 -15.81
CA SER A 70 -15.33 -17.03 -16.99
C SER A 70 -14.47 -15.77 -16.70
N LYS A 71 -14.67 -15.10 -15.56
CA LYS A 71 -13.85 -13.98 -15.07
C LYS A 71 -12.90 -14.39 -13.95
N ILE A 72 -12.43 -15.64 -13.91
CA ILE A 72 -11.36 -16.00 -12.99
C ILE A 72 -10.09 -15.25 -13.42
N TYR A 73 -9.74 -14.20 -12.68
CA TYR A 73 -8.46 -13.53 -12.82
C TYR A 73 -7.35 -14.40 -12.24
N PRO A 74 -6.12 -14.36 -12.77
CA PRO A 74 -5.01 -15.10 -12.19
C PRO A 74 -4.76 -14.74 -10.72
N PHE A 75 -4.56 -15.74 -9.86
CA PHE A 75 -4.41 -15.55 -8.41
C PHE A 75 -3.40 -16.52 -7.80
N ASN A 76 -2.84 -16.16 -6.64
CA ASN A 76 -1.95 -17.06 -5.92
C ASN A 76 -2.76 -17.96 -4.96
N PRO A 77 -2.70 -19.30 -5.10
CA PRO A 77 -3.48 -20.23 -4.30
C PRO A 77 -3.06 -20.28 -2.82
N ASN A 78 -2.05 -19.52 -2.37
CA ASN A 78 -1.69 -19.34 -0.96
C ASN A 78 -2.40 -18.17 -0.26
N PHE A 79 -3.17 -17.37 -1.00
CA PHE A 79 -3.85 -16.18 -0.45
C PHE A 79 -5.35 -16.14 -0.75
N ILE A 80 -5.95 -17.26 -1.17
CA ILE A 80 -7.42 -17.34 -1.33
C ILE A 80 -8.11 -17.24 0.04
N THR A 81 -9.13 -16.41 0.14
CA THR A 81 -10.02 -16.31 1.30
C THR A 81 -11.11 -17.39 1.24
N ASP A 82 -11.83 -17.62 2.34
CA ASP A 82 -12.94 -18.60 2.37
C ASP A 82 -14.01 -18.27 1.32
N TYR A 83 -14.38 -17.00 1.23
CA TYR A 83 -15.28 -16.49 0.20
C TYR A 83 -14.76 -16.78 -1.21
N LYS A 84 -13.48 -16.50 -1.49
CA LYS A 84 -12.88 -16.75 -2.80
C LYS A 84 -12.80 -18.25 -3.10
N GLY A 85 -12.49 -19.08 -2.11
CA GLY A 85 -12.48 -20.53 -2.24
C GLY A 85 -13.86 -21.08 -2.60
N TYR A 86 -14.91 -20.57 -1.96
CA TYR A 86 -16.29 -20.93 -2.26
C TYR A 86 -16.69 -20.51 -3.69
N GLN A 87 -16.36 -19.29 -4.11
CA GLN A 87 -16.57 -18.83 -5.49
C GLN A 87 -15.85 -19.68 -6.54
N LEU A 88 -14.69 -20.25 -6.18
CA LEU A 88 -13.92 -21.14 -7.05
C LEU A 88 -14.47 -22.58 -7.05
N GLY A 89 -15.56 -22.86 -6.33
CA GLY A 89 -16.22 -24.17 -6.26
C GLY A 89 -15.63 -25.13 -5.25
N LEU A 90 -14.78 -24.67 -4.32
CA LEU A 90 -14.30 -25.50 -3.21
C LEU A 90 -15.38 -25.68 -2.15
N SER A 91 -15.51 -26.90 -1.64
CA SER A 91 -16.30 -27.21 -0.46
C SER A 91 -15.68 -26.60 0.80
N ILE A 92 -16.50 -26.41 1.82
CA ILE A 92 -16.08 -25.87 3.12
C ILE A 92 -14.92 -26.70 3.71
N GLN A 93 -14.98 -28.03 3.56
CA GLN A 93 -13.94 -28.94 4.06
C GLN A 93 -12.60 -28.79 3.33
N GLU A 94 -12.62 -28.57 2.01
CA GLU A 94 -11.42 -28.33 1.20
C GLU A 94 -10.76 -26.98 1.56
N ILE A 95 -11.59 -25.96 1.80
CA ILE A 95 -11.14 -24.63 2.26
C ILE A 95 -10.50 -24.73 3.66
N ASP A 96 -11.11 -25.47 4.58
CA ASP A 96 -10.58 -25.66 5.93
C ASP A 96 -9.23 -26.38 5.94
N LYS A 97 -9.06 -27.39 5.09
CA LYS A 97 -7.78 -28.09 4.93
C LYS A 97 -6.70 -27.16 4.39
N LEU A 98 -7.02 -26.35 3.38
CA LEU A 98 -6.11 -25.34 2.83
C LEU A 98 -5.68 -24.33 3.90
N ASN A 99 -6.63 -23.81 4.67
CA ASN A 99 -6.37 -22.86 5.74
C ASN A 99 -5.52 -23.48 6.85
N SER A 100 -5.80 -24.72 7.24
CA SER A 100 -5.02 -25.45 8.24
C SER A 100 -3.58 -25.69 7.79
N PHE A 101 -3.38 -26.06 6.52
CA PHE A 101 -2.06 -26.21 5.93
C PHE A 101 -1.27 -24.89 5.98
N ARG A 102 -1.89 -23.76 5.63
CA ARG A 102 -1.22 -22.45 5.73
C ARG A 102 -0.94 -22.01 7.17
N LYS A 103 -1.85 -22.29 8.11
CA LYS A 103 -1.65 -21.98 9.54
C LYS A 103 -0.43 -22.69 10.12
N SER A 104 -0.03 -23.83 9.56
CA SER A 104 1.21 -24.52 9.93
C SER A 104 2.50 -23.87 9.41
N GLY A 105 2.40 -22.73 8.69
CA GLY A 105 3.53 -22.01 8.11
C GLY A 105 3.99 -22.56 6.75
N ASN A 106 3.28 -23.55 6.20
CA ASN A 106 3.60 -24.17 4.92
C ASN A 106 2.93 -23.43 3.75
N TYR A 107 3.59 -23.45 2.58
CA TYR A 107 3.10 -22.87 1.33
C TYR A 107 2.92 -23.93 0.25
N ILE A 108 1.88 -23.75 -0.55
CA ILE A 108 1.57 -24.57 -1.72
C ILE A 108 2.35 -24.04 -2.91
N ASN A 109 3.17 -24.90 -3.50
CA ASN A 109 4.08 -24.55 -4.58
C ASN A 109 3.75 -25.28 -5.89
N SER A 110 2.66 -26.03 -5.97
CA SER A 110 2.24 -26.63 -7.23
C SER A 110 0.75 -26.89 -7.25
N VAL A 111 0.20 -27.04 -8.46
CA VAL A 111 -1.19 -27.48 -8.68
C VAL A 111 -1.42 -28.85 -8.03
N LYS A 112 -0.47 -29.78 -8.20
CA LYS A 112 -0.54 -31.12 -7.61
C LYS A 112 -0.60 -31.06 -6.08
N GLN A 113 0.27 -30.27 -5.46
CA GLN A 113 0.25 -30.10 -4.00
C GLN A 113 -1.03 -29.41 -3.52
N PHE A 114 -1.56 -28.45 -4.29
CA PHE A 114 -2.84 -27.83 -3.97
C PHE A 114 -3.95 -28.88 -3.90
N GLN A 115 -3.98 -29.79 -4.87
CA GLN A 115 -4.93 -30.89 -4.92
C GLN A 115 -4.73 -31.89 -3.78
N GLU A 116 -3.50 -32.28 -3.47
CA GLU A 116 -3.19 -33.18 -2.35
C GLU A 116 -3.62 -32.60 -1.00
N VAL A 117 -3.44 -31.30 -0.80
CA VAL A 117 -3.79 -30.60 0.45
C VAL A 117 -5.31 -30.43 0.58
N THR A 118 -5.97 -29.93 -0.48
CA THR A 118 -7.42 -29.67 -0.44
C THR A 118 -8.24 -30.95 -0.54
N GLY A 119 -7.78 -31.92 -1.33
CA GLY A 119 -8.59 -33.06 -1.76
C GLY A 119 -9.53 -32.73 -2.93
N GLY A 120 -9.29 -31.62 -3.64
CA GLY A 120 -10.10 -31.17 -4.77
C GLY A 120 -10.24 -32.20 -5.89
N SER A 121 -11.44 -32.31 -6.45
CA SER A 121 -11.69 -33.18 -7.61
C SER A 121 -10.87 -32.76 -8.84
N ASP A 122 -10.42 -33.73 -9.65
CA ASP A 122 -9.65 -33.45 -10.87
C ASP A 122 -10.37 -32.46 -11.79
N SER A 123 -11.70 -32.61 -11.92
CA SER A 123 -12.55 -31.71 -12.72
C SER A 123 -12.41 -30.26 -12.27
N LEU A 124 -12.58 -30.01 -10.96
CA LEU A 124 -12.49 -28.67 -10.38
C LEU A 124 -11.09 -28.10 -10.51
N ILE A 125 -10.06 -28.88 -10.19
CA ILE A 125 -8.66 -28.46 -10.24
C ILE A 125 -8.26 -28.08 -11.68
N ASN A 126 -8.72 -28.82 -12.68
CA ASN A 126 -8.46 -28.50 -14.08
C ASN A 126 -9.10 -27.17 -14.51
N VAL A 127 -10.22 -26.78 -13.93
CA VAL A 127 -10.88 -25.48 -14.21
C VAL A 127 -10.10 -24.32 -13.59
N ILE A 128 -9.66 -24.46 -12.34
CA ILE A 128 -9.07 -23.33 -11.58
C ILE A 128 -7.55 -23.22 -11.72
N SER A 129 -6.85 -24.33 -11.96
CA SER A 129 -5.38 -24.36 -11.99
C SER A 129 -4.71 -23.53 -13.10
N PRO A 130 -5.30 -23.32 -14.29
CA PRO A 130 -4.72 -22.43 -15.30
C PRO A 130 -4.54 -20.98 -14.80
N TYR A 131 -5.31 -20.60 -13.78
CA TYR A 131 -5.30 -19.28 -13.18
C TYR A 131 -4.35 -19.17 -11.98
N PHE A 132 -3.71 -20.27 -11.55
CA PHE A 132 -2.76 -20.22 -10.45
C PHE A 132 -1.49 -19.48 -10.85
N LYS A 133 -1.13 -18.48 -10.05
CA LYS A 133 0.12 -17.71 -10.16
C LYS A 133 0.98 -17.98 -8.94
N PHE A 134 1.97 -18.84 -9.13
CA PHE A 134 3.02 -19.06 -8.14
C PHE A 134 4.14 -18.02 -8.31
N PRO A 135 4.88 -17.72 -7.23
CA PRO A 135 6.08 -16.88 -7.31
C PRO A 135 7.12 -17.43 -8.30
N ALA A 136 7.96 -16.56 -8.86
CA ALA A 136 8.95 -16.93 -9.87
C ALA A 136 9.94 -18.01 -9.41
N TRP A 137 10.26 -18.07 -8.11
CA TRP A 137 11.13 -19.10 -7.53
C TRP A 137 10.52 -20.51 -7.56
N VAL A 138 9.20 -20.62 -7.74
CA VAL A 138 8.47 -21.90 -7.85
C VAL A 138 8.42 -22.38 -9.31
N THR A 139 8.10 -21.48 -10.25
CA THR A 139 7.90 -21.83 -11.66
C THR A 139 9.21 -22.00 -12.44
N SER A 140 10.31 -21.41 -11.96
CA SER A 140 11.64 -21.53 -12.57
C SER A 140 12.25 -22.94 -12.49
N ASN A 141 11.71 -23.82 -11.64
CA ASN A 141 12.22 -25.18 -11.48
C ASN A 141 11.69 -26.21 -12.49
N ASN A 142 10.65 -25.87 -13.30
CA ASN A 142 9.96 -26.84 -14.17
C ASN A 142 10.14 -26.61 -15.68
N THR A 143 11.06 -25.76 -16.10
CA THR A 143 11.49 -25.67 -17.51
C THR A 143 12.95 -26.09 -17.64
N ASN A 144 13.18 -27.39 -17.86
CA ASN A 144 14.39 -27.90 -18.52
C ASN A 144 14.47 -27.28 -19.94
N SER A 145 15.61 -27.00 -20.58
CA SER A 145 17.01 -27.27 -20.35
C SER A 145 17.82 -26.34 -21.25
N GLU A 146 18.56 -25.38 -20.69
CA GLU A 146 19.90 -25.03 -21.19
C GLU A 146 20.74 -24.68 -19.97
N THR A 147 21.66 -25.60 -19.69
CA THR A 147 22.76 -25.54 -18.73
C THR A 147 23.14 -24.16 -18.19
N LYS A 148 22.67 -23.84 -16.99
CA LYS A 148 23.51 -23.13 -16.01
C LYS A 148 23.44 -23.89 -14.70
N SER A 149 24.52 -24.64 -14.46
CA SER A 149 24.92 -25.18 -13.17
C SER A 149 24.66 -24.14 -12.07
N ILE A 150 23.56 -24.28 -11.33
CA ILE A 150 23.45 -23.67 -10.01
C ILE A 150 24.28 -24.56 -9.12
N ILE A 151 25.52 -24.14 -8.96
CA ILE A 151 26.38 -24.59 -7.89
C ILE A 151 25.56 -24.36 -6.62
N ASN A 152 25.21 -25.45 -5.92
CA ASN A 152 24.88 -25.40 -4.50
C ASN A 152 26.15 -24.99 -3.75
N THR A 153 26.65 -23.78 -3.99
CA THR A 153 27.50 -23.11 -3.04
C THR A 153 26.55 -22.61 -1.99
N LYS A 154 26.81 -23.04 -0.76
CA LYS A 154 26.63 -22.21 0.41
C LYS A 154 27.36 -20.90 0.10
N THR A 155 26.72 -19.99 -0.64
CA THR A 155 27.36 -18.78 -1.16
C THR A 155 27.62 -17.96 0.08
N THR A 156 28.89 -17.87 0.48
CA THR A 156 29.33 -16.78 1.33
C THR A 156 28.83 -15.52 0.63
N ILE A 157 27.82 -14.86 1.19
CA ILE A 157 27.34 -13.59 0.68
C ILE A 157 28.53 -12.65 0.87
N VAL A 158 29.31 -12.48 -0.20
CA VAL A 158 30.40 -11.51 -0.20
C VAL A 158 29.70 -10.17 -0.25
N ILE A 159 29.68 -9.48 0.89
CA ILE A 159 29.13 -8.13 0.98
C ILE A 159 29.89 -7.28 -0.04
N GLN A 160 29.17 -6.59 -0.91
CA GLN A 160 29.72 -5.73 -1.96
C GLN A 160 29.72 -4.26 -1.52
N ASP A 161 30.56 -3.44 -2.13
CA ASP A 161 30.51 -1.99 -1.89
C ASP A 161 29.29 -1.39 -2.60
N ILE A 162 28.39 -0.77 -1.82
CA ILE A 162 27.21 -0.06 -2.33
C ILE A 162 27.58 1.07 -3.30
N ASN A 163 28.76 1.66 -3.15
CA ASN A 163 29.25 2.73 -4.01
C ASN A 163 29.66 2.24 -5.40
N LEU A 164 29.99 0.94 -5.53
CA LEU A 164 30.36 0.30 -6.80
C LEU A 164 29.20 -0.49 -7.44
N ALA A 165 28.13 -0.74 -6.68
CA ALA A 165 26.98 -1.51 -7.12
C ALA A 165 26.30 -0.89 -8.36
N LYS A 166 25.96 -1.72 -9.35
CA LYS A 166 25.13 -1.34 -10.48
C LYS A 166 23.65 -1.63 -10.18
N ALA A 167 22.75 -1.05 -10.97
CA ALA A 167 21.32 -1.34 -10.86
C ALA A 167 20.99 -2.84 -11.06
N SER A 168 21.79 -3.59 -11.83
CA SER A 168 21.69 -5.05 -11.92
C SER A 168 21.95 -5.75 -10.59
N ASP A 169 22.92 -5.27 -9.84
CA ASP A 169 23.40 -5.92 -8.62
C ASP A 169 22.40 -5.70 -7.49
N LEU A 170 21.84 -4.50 -7.40
CA LEU A 170 20.77 -4.16 -6.45
C LEU A 170 19.50 -4.99 -6.66
N ARG A 171 19.19 -5.35 -7.92
CA ARG A 171 18.00 -6.16 -8.27
C ARG A 171 18.07 -7.62 -7.79
N ILE A 172 19.23 -8.07 -7.30
CA ILE A 172 19.38 -9.40 -6.66
C ILE A 172 18.63 -9.43 -5.32
N VAL A 173 18.48 -8.27 -4.67
CA VAL A 173 17.76 -8.16 -3.40
C VAL A 173 16.26 -8.28 -3.65
N ASN A 174 15.64 -9.31 -3.08
CA ASN A 174 14.20 -9.55 -3.24
C ASN A 174 13.38 -8.34 -2.74
N GLY A 175 12.58 -7.77 -3.64
CA GLY A 175 11.79 -6.56 -3.42
C GLY A 175 12.35 -5.32 -4.11
N ILE A 176 13.56 -5.38 -4.68
CA ILE A 176 14.14 -4.28 -5.46
C ILE A 176 13.89 -4.53 -6.96
N GLY A 177 12.90 -3.82 -7.49
CA GLY A 177 12.71 -3.70 -8.93
C GLY A 177 13.55 -2.57 -9.53
N GLU A 178 13.49 -2.44 -10.85
CA GLU A 178 14.19 -1.41 -11.64
C GLU A 178 14.07 0.00 -11.05
N LYS A 179 12.83 0.46 -10.80
CA LYS A 179 12.58 1.80 -10.23
C LYS A 179 13.21 2.04 -8.86
N LEU A 180 13.33 1.01 -8.02
CA LEU A 180 13.92 1.16 -6.69
C LEU A 180 15.45 1.14 -6.77
N ALA A 181 16.01 0.31 -7.65
CA ALA A 181 17.44 0.31 -7.93
C ALA A 181 17.87 1.68 -8.47
N ASP A 182 17.15 2.25 -9.45
CA ASP A 182 17.47 3.56 -10.02
C ASP A 182 17.47 4.65 -8.95
N ARG A 183 16.49 4.67 -8.04
CA ARG A 183 16.45 5.64 -6.94
C ARG A 183 17.67 5.56 -6.02
N ILE A 184 18.13 4.35 -5.69
CA ILE A 184 19.32 4.16 -4.87
C ILE A 184 20.54 4.75 -5.59
N ILE A 185 20.66 4.51 -6.90
CA ILE A 185 21.74 5.05 -7.73
C ILE A 185 21.65 6.58 -7.87
N ASP A 186 20.47 7.13 -8.08
CA ASP A 186 20.23 8.57 -8.15
C ASP A 186 20.59 9.26 -6.83
N TYR A 187 20.16 8.68 -5.71
CA TYR A 187 20.49 9.21 -4.39
C TYR A 187 21.99 9.09 -4.09
N ARG A 188 22.63 7.97 -4.44
CA ARG A 188 24.10 7.83 -4.39
C ARG A 188 24.79 8.94 -5.16
N THR A 189 24.32 9.21 -6.38
CA THR A 189 24.90 10.24 -7.26
C THR A 189 24.75 11.62 -6.65
N LYS A 190 23.57 11.92 -6.07
CA LYS A 190 23.33 13.18 -5.33
C LYS A 190 24.29 13.36 -4.16
N LEU A 191 24.63 12.29 -3.45
CA LEU A 191 25.57 12.31 -2.32
C LEU A 191 27.04 12.32 -2.74
N GLN A 192 27.35 12.13 -4.03
CA GLN A 192 28.70 11.81 -4.53
C GLN A 192 29.25 10.49 -3.94
N GLY A 193 28.36 9.57 -3.58
CA GLY A 193 28.67 8.33 -2.88
C GLY A 193 28.11 8.30 -1.46
N PHE A 194 27.68 7.13 -1.02
CA PHE A 194 27.32 6.87 0.36
C PHE A 194 28.57 6.85 1.24
N SER A 195 28.60 7.69 2.27
CA SER A 195 29.65 7.67 3.30
C SER A 195 29.26 6.82 4.51
N PHE A 196 27.96 6.67 4.75
CA PHE A 196 27.42 5.85 5.84
C PHE A 196 26.32 4.92 5.34
N ASN A 197 26.30 3.68 5.84
CA ASN A 197 25.22 2.71 5.55
C ASN A 197 23.83 3.30 5.88
N SER A 198 23.75 4.09 6.95
CA SER A 198 22.50 4.71 7.39
C SER A 198 21.90 5.69 6.37
N GLN A 199 22.68 6.20 5.42
CA GLN A 199 22.15 7.06 4.36
C GLN A 199 21.23 6.31 3.38
N LEU A 200 21.27 4.97 3.35
CA LEU A 200 20.30 4.20 2.57
C LEU A 200 18.86 4.36 3.10
N TYR A 201 18.67 4.61 4.39
CA TYR A 201 17.34 4.91 4.96
C TYR A 201 16.82 6.30 4.58
N GLU A 202 17.67 7.15 3.99
CA GLU A 202 17.33 8.50 3.55
C GLU A 202 16.88 8.54 2.07
N VAL A 203 17.00 7.40 1.36
CA VAL A 203 16.52 7.25 -0.02
C VAL A 203 14.99 7.35 -0.03
N TRP A 204 14.45 8.23 -0.87
CA TRP A 204 13.02 8.48 -0.92
C TRP A 204 12.25 7.26 -1.44
N ASN A 205 11.07 7.02 -0.85
CA ASN A 205 10.18 5.92 -1.23
C ASN A 205 10.85 4.54 -1.23
N LEU A 206 11.83 4.35 -0.34
CA LEU A 206 12.47 3.07 -0.05
C LEU A 206 12.03 2.60 1.34
N ASP A 207 11.40 1.44 1.42
CA ASP A 207 10.92 0.89 2.68
C ASP A 207 12.10 0.50 3.59
N LYS A 208 11.98 0.75 4.90
CA LYS A 208 13.07 0.47 5.86
C LYS A 208 13.42 -1.02 5.91
N GLY A 209 12.43 -1.91 5.85
CA GLY A 209 12.67 -3.35 5.82
C GLY A 209 13.34 -3.80 4.51
N LEU A 210 13.21 -3.03 3.43
CA LEU A 210 13.97 -3.29 2.20
C LEU A 210 15.42 -2.80 2.32
N VAL A 211 15.67 -1.68 3.01
CA VAL A 211 17.03 -1.24 3.36
C VAL A 211 17.74 -2.29 4.21
N ASP A 212 17.08 -2.84 5.22
CA ASP A 212 17.65 -3.91 6.04
C ASP A 212 18.08 -5.12 5.19
N LYS A 213 17.27 -5.47 4.17
CA LYS A 213 17.63 -6.53 3.21
C LYS A 213 18.81 -6.13 2.32
N ILE A 214 18.90 -4.88 1.87
CA ILE A 214 20.05 -4.38 1.09
C ILE A 214 21.33 -4.53 1.89
N LEU A 215 21.30 -4.16 3.16
CA LEU A 215 22.45 -4.19 4.06
C LEU A 215 22.97 -5.61 4.36
N LEU A 216 22.22 -6.66 3.98
CA LEU A 216 22.73 -8.03 4.02
C LEU A 216 23.68 -8.36 2.85
N TYR A 217 23.61 -7.59 1.76
CA TYR A 217 24.38 -7.82 0.53
C TYR A 217 25.35 -6.68 0.21
N PHE A 218 25.08 -5.47 0.70
CA PHE A 218 25.84 -4.26 0.37
C PHE A 218 26.17 -3.44 1.60
N GLU A 219 27.36 -2.87 1.64
CA GLU A 219 27.80 -1.92 2.66
C GLU A 219 28.70 -0.84 2.04
N VAL A 220 28.90 0.27 2.73
CA VAL A 220 29.96 1.22 2.40
C VAL A 220 31.28 0.61 2.87
N LYS A 221 32.10 0.13 1.94
CA LYS A 221 33.43 -0.43 2.28
C LYS A 221 34.49 0.67 2.33
N GLU A 222 34.46 1.54 1.34
CA GLU A 222 35.37 2.67 1.25
C GLU A 222 34.57 3.99 1.26
N SER A 223 35.07 4.96 2.02
CA SER A 223 34.49 6.30 2.01
C SER A 223 34.70 6.94 0.64
N PRO A 224 33.66 7.55 0.05
CA PRO A 224 33.78 8.17 -1.26
C PRO A 224 34.65 9.43 -1.20
N ILE A 225 35.25 9.76 -2.33
CA ILE A 225 35.98 11.02 -2.50
C ILE A 225 34.96 12.12 -2.81
N ILE A 226 34.63 12.93 -1.80
CA ILE A 226 33.68 14.04 -1.91
C ILE A 226 34.43 15.35 -2.09
N GLN A 227 34.04 16.14 -3.09
CA GLN A 227 34.58 17.49 -3.25
C GLN A 227 33.96 18.42 -2.21
N LYS A 228 34.80 18.87 -1.27
CA LYS A 228 34.38 19.79 -0.20
C LYS A 228 34.29 21.22 -0.72
N VAL A 229 33.33 21.95 -0.17
CA VAL A 229 33.14 23.38 -0.40
C VAL A 229 33.82 24.14 0.75
N ASN A 230 34.71 25.07 0.42
CA ASN A 230 35.32 25.97 1.41
C ASN A 230 34.25 26.94 1.92
N ILE A 231 33.86 26.82 3.19
CA ILE A 231 32.77 27.58 3.77
C ILE A 231 33.06 29.09 3.90
N ASN A 232 34.33 29.46 4.03
CA ASN A 232 34.75 30.84 4.18
C ASN A 232 34.65 31.60 2.85
N GLU A 233 34.89 30.92 1.72
CA GLU A 233 34.89 31.52 0.37
C GLU A 233 33.58 31.26 -0.39
N ALA A 234 32.78 30.28 0.03
CA ALA A 234 31.57 29.89 -0.69
C ALA A 234 30.52 31.00 -0.74
N THR A 235 29.93 31.17 -1.92
CA THR A 235 28.74 32.00 -2.12
C THR A 235 27.51 31.33 -1.49
N PHE A 236 26.48 32.14 -1.20
CA PHE A 236 25.19 31.65 -0.70
C PHE A 236 24.63 30.50 -1.56
N LYS A 237 24.71 30.65 -2.89
CA LYS A 237 24.21 29.64 -3.84
C LYS A 237 25.00 28.34 -3.78
N GLN A 238 26.32 28.40 -3.57
CA GLN A 238 27.15 27.22 -3.41
C GLN A 238 26.83 26.46 -2.12
N ILE A 239 26.63 27.18 -1.00
CA ILE A 239 26.25 26.58 0.28
C ILE A 239 24.86 25.93 0.17
N LEU A 240 23.89 26.62 -0.45
CA LEU A 240 22.54 26.10 -0.66
C LEU A 240 22.49 24.83 -1.52
N ALA A 241 23.46 24.65 -2.41
CA ALA A 241 23.53 23.46 -3.27
C ALA A 241 24.03 22.20 -2.53
N ILE A 242 24.57 22.36 -1.31
CA ILE A 242 25.10 21.26 -0.52
C ILE A 242 23.94 20.41 0.03
N VAL A 243 24.11 19.08 -0.02
CA VAL A 243 23.11 18.16 0.51
C VAL A 243 22.91 18.39 2.01
N TYR A 244 21.67 18.25 2.48
CA TYR A 244 21.27 18.45 3.87
C TYR A 244 21.20 19.90 4.36
N ILE A 245 21.56 20.87 3.52
CA ILE A 245 21.43 22.30 3.82
C ILE A 245 20.23 22.87 3.06
N ASP A 246 19.30 23.47 3.80
CA ASP A 246 18.17 24.20 3.23
C ASP A 246 18.43 25.71 3.22
N TYR A 247 17.46 26.48 2.72
CA TYR A 247 17.58 27.94 2.60
C TYR A 247 17.78 28.63 3.96
N GLU A 248 17.02 28.22 4.98
CA GLU A 248 17.10 28.83 6.31
C GLU A 248 18.43 28.53 6.98
N LEU A 249 18.91 27.27 6.88
CA LEU A 249 20.22 26.90 7.39
C LEU A 249 21.35 27.63 6.63
N THR A 250 21.23 27.78 5.31
CA THR A 250 22.20 28.55 4.50
C THR A 250 22.31 29.98 5.01
N LYS A 251 21.17 30.65 5.24
CA LYS A 251 21.13 32.02 5.77
C LYS A 251 21.81 32.12 7.13
N LYS A 252 21.53 31.17 8.03
CA LYS A 252 22.17 31.13 9.35
C LYS A 252 23.67 30.91 9.27
N ILE A 253 24.14 30.01 8.40
CA ILE A 253 25.57 29.74 8.21
C ILE A 253 26.30 30.98 7.68
N VAL A 254 25.73 31.66 6.68
CA VAL A 254 26.31 32.89 6.13
C VAL A 254 26.36 34.01 7.17
N ASN A 255 25.26 34.24 7.90
CA ASN A 255 25.25 35.23 8.98
C ASN A 255 26.30 34.92 10.05
N TYR A 256 26.40 33.66 10.48
CA TYR A 256 27.39 33.24 11.48
C TYR A 256 28.81 33.48 10.97
N ARG A 257 29.12 33.13 9.72
CA ARG A 257 30.41 33.41 9.09
C ARG A 257 30.72 34.92 9.11
N ASP A 258 29.75 35.75 8.78
CA ASP A 258 29.92 37.21 8.74
C ASP A 258 30.11 37.80 10.16
N GLU A 259 29.50 37.19 11.19
CA GLU A 259 29.68 37.56 12.60
C GLU A 259 31.06 37.18 13.16
N VAL A 260 31.56 35.97 12.84
CA VAL A 260 32.86 35.49 13.35
C VAL A 260 34.05 35.81 12.43
N ALA A 261 33.79 36.45 11.29
CA ALA A 261 34.70 36.74 10.19
C ALA A 261 35.29 35.51 9.46
N GLU A 262 35.75 34.49 10.18
CA GLU A 262 36.30 33.26 9.60
C GLU A 262 35.99 32.04 10.47
N ILE A 263 35.48 30.99 9.84
CA ILE A 263 35.22 29.71 10.48
C ILE A 263 36.50 28.88 10.43
N GLN A 264 37.10 28.61 11.59
CA GLN A 264 38.36 27.86 11.69
C GLN A 264 38.11 26.34 11.68
N LEU A 265 37.04 25.90 12.36
CA LEU A 265 36.64 24.51 12.46
C LEU A 265 35.17 24.33 12.06
N ILE A 266 34.86 23.27 11.30
CA ILE A 266 33.48 22.94 10.91
C ILE A 266 32.58 22.71 12.14
N ASP A 267 33.14 22.23 13.25
CA ASP A 267 32.41 22.06 14.51
C ASP A 267 31.80 23.35 15.06
N GLU A 268 32.32 24.52 14.67
CA GLU A 268 31.77 25.80 15.09
C GLU A 268 30.35 26.04 14.57
N LEU A 269 29.95 25.36 13.48
CA LEU A 269 28.58 25.41 12.98
C LEU A 269 27.56 24.93 14.03
N LYS A 270 27.96 24.09 15.00
CA LYS A 270 27.10 23.65 16.11
C LYS A 270 26.71 24.79 17.06
N LYS A 271 27.45 25.91 17.06
CA LYS A 271 27.16 27.09 17.87
C LYS A 271 26.00 27.93 17.29
N ILE A 272 25.66 27.71 16.02
CA ILE A 272 24.57 28.41 15.35
C ILE A 272 23.24 27.99 16.00
N GLU A 273 22.44 28.97 16.40
CA GLU A 273 21.16 28.72 17.04
C GLU A 273 20.20 27.94 16.11
N GLY A 274 19.72 26.79 16.60
CA GLY A 274 18.84 25.90 15.85
C GLY A 274 19.52 25.15 14.71
N PHE A 275 20.84 24.94 14.77
CA PHE A 275 21.55 24.04 13.86
C PHE A 275 21.09 22.58 14.08
N PRO A 276 20.82 21.80 13.01
CA PRO A 276 20.41 20.40 13.12
C PRO A 276 21.61 19.51 13.50
N ILE A 277 21.81 19.31 14.80
CA ILE A 277 22.95 18.56 15.36
C ILE A 277 22.98 17.13 14.81
N GLU A 278 21.81 16.50 14.65
CA GLU A 278 21.66 15.15 14.12
C GLU A 278 22.11 15.00 12.66
N LYS A 279 22.20 16.11 11.91
CA LYS A 279 22.71 16.13 10.52
C LYS A 279 24.16 16.60 10.42
N PHE A 280 24.79 17.00 11.53
CA PHE A 280 26.13 17.54 11.52
C PHE A 280 27.13 16.61 10.83
N ASP A 281 27.13 15.32 11.19
CA ASP A 281 28.03 14.33 10.61
C ASP A 281 27.82 14.18 9.10
N ARG A 282 26.60 14.40 8.60
CA ARG A 282 26.28 14.39 7.17
C ARG A 282 26.77 15.65 6.47
N ILE A 283 26.49 16.82 7.04
CA ILE A 283 26.84 18.13 6.49
C ILE A 283 28.37 18.30 6.42
N SER A 284 29.08 17.87 7.46
CA SER A 284 30.53 18.00 7.57
C SER A 284 31.33 17.25 6.48
N LEU A 285 30.71 16.25 5.82
CA LEU A 285 31.32 15.55 4.69
C LEU A 285 31.57 16.47 3.49
N TYR A 286 30.73 17.48 3.31
CA TYR A 286 30.72 18.37 2.14
C TYR A 286 31.38 19.72 2.39
N LEU A 287 31.83 19.99 3.61
CA LEU A 287 32.39 21.28 4.00
C LEU A 287 33.86 21.18 4.39
N GLY A 288 34.63 22.21 4.03
CA GLY A 288 36.00 22.45 4.46
C GLY A 288 36.20 23.90 4.89
N THR A 289 37.23 24.16 5.68
CA THR A 289 37.62 25.53 6.09
C THR A 289 38.78 26.09 5.27
N LYS A 290 39.36 25.27 4.39
CA LYS A 290 40.45 25.59 3.47
C LYS A 290 40.19 24.91 2.13
#